data_AF-A0A671UIA8-F1
#
_entry.id   AF-A0A671UIA8-F1
#
_cell.length_a   1.000
_cell.length_b   1.000
_cell.length_c   1.000
_cell.angle_alpha   90.00
_cell.angle_beta   90.00
_cell.angle_gamma   90.00
#
_symmetry.space_group_name_H-M   'P 1'
#
loop_
_entity.id
_entity.type
_entity.pdbx_description
1 polymer ?
#
loop_
_entity_poly.entity_id
_entity_poly.type
_entity_poly.pdbx_seq_one_letter_code
_entity_poly.pdbx_strand_id
1 'polypeptide(L)'
;MSLLSAASWAVNKRDTGLHYDRYLREVIDFLEKDQHFREKLHNTDMEDIKQGKLAKELDFVSHHVRTKLDELKRQEVNRLRTLIKAKQDLEGGNDIAVDHQALLKQFEYLNHMNPHTFEVDDLDRLIRSATKDLENYDKERHDEFKRYEMMKEHDRREHLKTLDDDDRKKEEEHYEEMRKKHADHPKVNHPGSQNQLKEVWEEADGLDPEDFDPKTFFNLHDTNGDGFFDEQELEALFTKELEKIYDPTNEEDDMVEMEEERLRMREHVMNEVDSNKDRLVSLDEFLVATKKKEFLEPDSWETLEQNQAYTDEEMREFEEHLAQQEQDLNLKAVDLQKQRDELERQQEQLNAQKIELQQAVEHMERLKSQKVEPPPEVHVDGNDIPEIHDNQLQFEPEAQAQEHQPAQHIPQDTPQGHHEQQNQVLDQHGLPQAHQDLPPGHHEAAQGEHNMP
;
A
#
# COMPACT_ATOMS: atom_id res chain seq x y z
N MET A 1 -28.44 9.33 10.02
CA MET A 1 -28.64 7.94 10.49
C MET A 1 -27.52 7.65 11.49
N SER A 2 -27.37 6.44 12.05
CA SER A 2 -26.20 6.13 12.90
C SER A 2 -24.94 5.90 12.05
N LEU A 3 -23.72 6.23 12.50
CA LEU A 3 -22.46 5.97 11.77
C LEU A 3 -22.27 4.50 11.36
N LEU A 4 -22.96 3.58 12.04
CA LEU A 4 -22.93 2.14 11.74
C LEU A 4 -24.13 1.69 10.90
N SER A 5 -25.19 2.51 10.82
CA SER A 5 -26.20 2.46 9.76
C SER A 5 -25.68 3.09 8.46
N ALA A 6 -24.81 4.11 8.58
CA ALA A 6 -24.03 4.69 7.50
C ALA A 6 -22.87 3.77 7.12
N ALA A 7 -22.19 3.12 8.07
CA ALA A 7 -21.24 2.06 7.76
C ALA A 7 -21.96 0.86 7.17
N SER A 8 -23.10 0.42 7.69
CA SER A 8 -23.96 -0.59 7.07
C SER A 8 -24.31 -0.30 5.61
N TRP A 9 -24.69 0.94 5.34
CA TRP A 9 -25.00 1.39 3.99
C TRP A 9 -23.77 1.61 3.10
N ALA A 10 -22.69 2.17 3.65
CA ALA A 10 -21.41 2.41 2.98
C ALA A 10 -20.62 1.10 2.72
N VAL A 11 -20.77 0.12 3.61
CA VAL A 11 -20.14 -1.21 3.58
C VAL A 11 -20.62 -2.01 2.38
N ASN A 12 -21.86 -1.79 1.95
CA ASN A 12 -22.47 -2.53 0.85
C ASN A 12 -21.78 -2.26 -0.52
N LYS A 13 -20.77 -1.36 -0.59
CA LYS A 13 -19.88 -1.20 -1.75
C LYS A 13 -18.50 -0.49 -1.57
N ARG A 14 -18.14 0.19 -0.46
CA ARG A 14 -17.01 1.18 -0.43
C ARG A 14 -15.77 0.83 0.40
N ASP A 15 -14.58 1.16 -0.12
CA ASP A 15 -13.28 1.07 0.58
C ASP A 15 -13.08 2.24 1.53
N THR A 16 -13.11 1.96 2.83
CA THR A 16 -12.89 2.94 3.90
C THR A 16 -11.43 3.39 4.03
N GLY A 17 -10.51 2.87 3.20
CA GLY A 17 -9.09 3.17 3.26
C GLY A 17 -8.36 2.48 4.42
N LEU A 18 -9.10 1.77 5.29
CA LEU A 18 -8.54 0.99 6.38
C LEU A 18 -7.91 -0.31 5.85
N HIS A 19 -6.74 -0.69 6.37
CA HIS A 19 -6.05 -1.94 5.96
C HIS A 19 -6.81 -3.24 6.36
N TYR A 20 -7.89 -3.12 7.13
CA TYR A 20 -8.81 -4.20 7.52
C TYR A 20 -10.26 -3.90 7.08
N ASP A 21 -10.44 -2.91 6.22
CA ASP A 21 -11.73 -2.50 5.66
C ASP A 21 -12.55 -3.69 5.14
N ARG A 22 -11.92 -4.58 4.35
CA ARG A 22 -12.59 -5.79 3.83
C ARG A 22 -13.19 -6.65 4.96
N TYR A 23 -12.44 -6.84 6.05
CA TYR A 23 -12.89 -7.64 7.18
C TYR A 23 -14.05 -6.94 7.92
N LEU A 24 -13.93 -5.63 8.15
CA LEU A 24 -15.00 -4.80 8.71
C LEU A 24 -16.28 -4.94 7.88
N ARG A 25 -16.16 -4.79 6.55
CA ARG A 25 -17.28 -4.89 5.61
C ARG A 25 -17.97 -6.24 5.64
N GLU A 26 -17.20 -7.32 5.48
CA GLU A 26 -17.76 -8.67 5.47
C GLU A 26 -18.45 -9.00 6.81
N VAL A 27 -17.94 -8.50 7.95
CA VAL A 27 -18.58 -8.68 9.26
C VAL A 27 -19.93 -7.95 9.32
N ILE A 28 -19.97 -6.67 8.92
CA ILE A 28 -21.19 -5.86 8.95
C ILE A 28 -22.24 -6.40 7.98
N ASP A 29 -21.87 -6.73 6.74
CA ASP A 29 -22.74 -7.33 5.73
C ASP A 29 -23.44 -8.60 6.22
N PHE A 30 -22.73 -9.45 6.96
CA PHE A 30 -23.31 -10.67 7.51
C PHE A 30 -24.16 -10.42 8.75
N LEU A 31 -23.79 -9.46 9.58
CA LEU A 31 -24.60 -9.04 10.73
C LEU A 31 -25.95 -8.46 10.29
N GLU A 32 -25.96 -7.65 9.24
CA GLU A 32 -27.19 -7.08 8.70
C GLU A 32 -28.16 -8.10 8.15
N LYS A 33 -27.70 -9.28 7.70
CA LYS A 33 -28.62 -10.35 7.25
C LYS A 33 -29.53 -10.83 8.38
N ASP A 34 -29.16 -10.60 9.63
CA ASP A 34 -30.00 -10.87 10.79
C ASP A 34 -30.97 -9.70 11.05
N GLN A 35 -32.27 -10.00 11.05
CA GLN A 35 -33.31 -8.96 11.20
C GLN A 35 -33.21 -8.23 12.54
N HIS A 36 -32.98 -8.94 13.64
CA HIS A 36 -32.89 -8.33 14.98
C HIS A 36 -31.70 -7.38 15.04
N PHE A 37 -30.54 -7.84 14.57
CA PHE A 37 -29.34 -7.02 14.57
C PHE A 37 -29.49 -5.78 13.67
N ARG A 38 -30.06 -5.94 12.48
CA ARG A 38 -30.32 -4.82 11.55
C ARG A 38 -31.21 -3.75 12.18
N GLU A 39 -32.31 -4.14 12.82
CA GLU A 39 -33.20 -3.20 13.51
C GLU A 39 -32.47 -2.47 14.64
N LYS A 40 -31.60 -3.16 15.39
CA LYS A 40 -30.78 -2.53 16.43
C LYS A 40 -29.73 -1.58 15.85
N LEU A 41 -29.11 -1.96 14.74
CA LEU A 41 -28.11 -1.16 14.03
C LEU A 41 -28.68 0.18 13.58
N HIS A 42 -29.89 0.20 13.01
CA HIS A 42 -30.53 1.43 12.52
C HIS A 42 -31.05 2.34 13.63
N ASN A 43 -31.45 1.77 14.78
CA ASN A 43 -32.09 2.53 15.87
C ASN A 43 -31.13 2.95 16.99
N THR A 44 -29.85 2.56 16.93
CA THR A 44 -28.87 2.87 17.98
C THR A 44 -28.04 4.09 17.58
N ASP A 45 -28.02 5.11 18.45
CA ASP A 45 -27.23 6.33 18.24
C ASP A 45 -25.72 6.05 18.24
N MET A 46 -24.96 6.93 17.57
CA MET A 46 -23.51 6.82 17.43
C MET A 46 -22.78 6.69 18.76
N GLU A 47 -23.12 7.52 19.74
CA GLU A 47 -22.51 7.48 21.07
C GLU A 47 -22.74 6.14 21.78
N ASP A 48 -23.92 5.57 21.59
CA ASP A 48 -24.30 4.29 22.17
C ASP A 48 -23.55 3.12 21.51
N ILE A 49 -23.27 3.25 20.22
CA ILE A 49 -22.42 2.34 19.46
C ILE A 49 -20.96 2.41 19.93
N LYS A 50 -20.39 3.62 20.04
CA LYS A 50 -19.02 3.84 20.57
C LYS A 50 -18.86 3.32 22.01
N GLN A 51 -19.94 3.31 22.77
CA GLN A 51 -19.99 2.75 24.13
C GLN A 51 -20.11 1.21 24.16
N GLY A 52 -20.19 0.54 23.01
CA GLY A 52 -20.26 -0.92 22.94
C GLY A 52 -21.63 -1.51 23.23
N LYS A 53 -22.70 -0.71 23.22
CA LYS A 53 -24.06 -1.22 23.47
C LYS A 53 -24.52 -2.13 22.33
N LEU A 54 -24.20 -1.78 21.09
CA LEU A 54 -24.53 -2.60 19.91
C LEU A 54 -23.80 -3.94 19.91
N ALA A 55 -22.54 -3.99 20.36
CA ALA A 55 -21.77 -5.23 20.38
C ALA A 55 -22.45 -6.33 21.21
N LYS A 56 -23.19 -5.95 22.27
CA LYS A 56 -23.95 -6.89 23.13
C LYS A 56 -25.15 -7.51 22.43
N GLU A 57 -25.66 -6.89 21.35
CA GLU A 57 -26.76 -7.46 20.57
C GLU A 57 -26.31 -8.70 19.76
N LEU A 58 -25.00 -8.92 19.64
CA LEU A 58 -24.40 -10.10 19.01
C LEU A 58 -24.85 -11.42 19.65
N ASP A 59 -25.16 -11.43 20.95
CA ASP A 59 -25.62 -12.62 21.67
C ASP A 59 -27.01 -13.11 21.20
N PHE A 60 -27.79 -12.22 20.58
CA PHE A 60 -29.13 -12.52 20.08
C PHE A 60 -29.16 -12.86 18.58
N VAL A 61 -28.01 -12.76 17.91
CA VAL A 61 -27.86 -13.04 16.49
C VAL A 61 -28.02 -14.53 16.21
N SER A 62 -28.66 -14.87 15.10
CA SER A 62 -28.87 -16.25 14.67
C SER A 62 -27.56 -17.06 14.55
N HIS A 63 -27.64 -18.36 14.86
CA HIS A 63 -26.48 -19.26 14.84
C HIS A 63 -25.76 -19.30 13.47
N HIS A 64 -26.51 -19.18 12.37
CA HIS A 64 -25.91 -19.19 11.03
C HIS A 64 -24.97 -17.99 10.82
N VAL A 65 -25.39 -16.80 11.25
CA VAL A 65 -24.56 -15.59 11.18
C VAL A 65 -23.36 -15.74 12.11
N ARG A 66 -23.54 -16.20 13.35
CA ARG A 66 -22.44 -16.49 14.29
C ARG A 66 -21.37 -17.41 13.69
N THR A 67 -21.81 -18.51 13.05
CA THR A 67 -20.90 -19.47 12.40
C THR A 67 -20.09 -18.81 11.28
N LYS A 68 -20.69 -17.88 10.54
CA LYS A 68 -20.02 -17.16 9.47
C LYS A 68 -19.03 -16.12 10.01
N LEU A 69 -19.39 -15.40 11.06
CA LEU A 69 -18.48 -14.46 11.73
C LEU A 69 -17.23 -15.17 12.28
N ASP A 70 -17.39 -16.37 12.84
CA ASP A 70 -16.27 -17.21 13.27
C ASP A 70 -15.34 -17.58 12.08
N GLU A 71 -15.92 -17.83 10.91
CA GLU A 71 -15.16 -18.11 9.69
C GLU A 71 -14.39 -16.87 9.21
N LEU A 72 -15.04 -15.71 9.17
CA LEU A 72 -14.42 -14.45 8.78
C LEU A 72 -13.25 -14.10 9.71
N LYS A 73 -13.42 -14.26 11.03
CA LYS A 73 -12.33 -14.05 11.99
C LYS A 73 -11.13 -14.96 11.73
N ARG A 74 -11.37 -16.25 11.46
CA ARG A 74 -10.28 -17.19 11.14
C ARG A 74 -9.55 -16.79 9.85
N GLN A 75 -10.28 -16.34 8.84
CA GLN A 75 -9.70 -15.87 7.59
C GLN A 75 -8.82 -14.64 7.82
N GLU A 76 -9.30 -13.67 8.60
CA GLU A 76 -8.54 -12.46 8.91
C GLU A 76 -7.28 -12.75 9.73
N VAL A 77 -7.38 -13.59 10.76
CA VAL A 77 -6.21 -14.02 11.53
C VAL A 77 -5.16 -14.71 10.64
N ASN A 78 -5.60 -15.52 9.68
CA ASN A 78 -4.67 -16.17 8.74
C ASN A 78 -4.02 -15.17 7.77
N ARG A 79 -4.77 -14.16 7.30
CA ARG A 79 -4.23 -13.05 6.50
C ARG A 79 -3.12 -12.33 7.26
N LEU A 80 -3.37 -11.98 8.52
CA LEU A 80 -2.41 -11.28 9.37
C LEU A 80 -1.15 -12.12 9.65
N ARG A 81 -1.31 -13.42 9.89
CA ARG A 81 -0.16 -14.34 10.01
C ARG A 81 0.69 -14.37 8.75
N THR A 82 0.06 -14.33 7.58
CA THR A 82 0.76 -14.31 6.29
C THR A 82 1.52 -13.00 6.10
N LEU A 83 0.91 -11.86 6.45
CA LEU A 83 1.57 -10.55 6.39
C LEU A 83 2.77 -10.45 7.33
N ILE A 84 2.63 -10.94 8.57
CA ILE A 84 3.72 -11.02 9.53
C ILE A 84 4.89 -11.83 8.96
N LYS A 85 4.60 -13.00 8.39
CA LYS A 85 5.61 -13.87 7.78
C LYS A 85 6.30 -13.18 6.61
N ALA A 86 5.54 -12.55 5.71
CA ALA A 86 6.10 -11.83 4.56
C ALA A 86 7.01 -10.67 4.99
N LYS A 87 6.62 -9.90 6.02
CA LYS A 87 7.45 -8.83 6.59
C LYS A 87 8.77 -9.39 7.13
N GLN A 88 8.73 -10.53 7.83
CA GLN A 88 9.92 -11.17 8.36
C GLN A 88 10.87 -11.66 7.25
N ASP A 89 10.33 -12.27 6.19
CA ASP A 89 11.11 -12.74 5.05
C ASP A 89 11.83 -11.57 4.33
N LEU A 90 11.20 -10.39 4.28
CA LEU A 90 11.78 -9.16 3.71
C LEU A 90 12.86 -8.52 4.61
N GLU A 91 12.67 -8.54 5.93
CA GLU A 91 13.61 -7.97 6.91
C GLU A 91 14.85 -8.87 7.15
N GLY A 92 15.01 -9.96 6.38
CA GLY A 92 16.20 -10.82 6.43
C GLY A 92 16.34 -11.61 7.74
N GLY A 93 15.24 -11.86 8.45
CA GLY A 93 15.25 -12.46 9.77
C GLY A 93 15.77 -13.90 9.77
N ASN A 94 16.88 -14.13 10.51
CA ASN A 94 17.32 -15.46 10.91
C ASN A 94 16.14 -16.29 11.47
N ASP A 95 16.23 -17.62 11.31
CA ASP A 95 15.32 -18.72 11.66
C ASP A 95 14.90 -18.83 13.16
N ILE A 96 14.80 -17.69 13.86
CA ILE A 96 14.29 -17.58 15.22
C ILE A 96 12.77 -17.74 15.13
N ALA A 97 12.22 -18.69 15.89
CA ALA A 97 10.79 -18.91 16.01
C ALA A 97 10.10 -17.62 16.51
N VAL A 98 9.61 -16.81 15.57
CA VAL A 98 8.89 -15.58 15.88
C VAL A 98 7.57 -15.95 16.54
N ASP A 99 7.32 -15.35 17.71
CA ASP A 99 6.03 -15.45 18.37
C ASP A 99 5.01 -14.63 17.57
N HIS A 100 4.41 -15.27 16.58
CA HIS A 100 3.37 -14.68 15.74
C HIS A 100 2.19 -14.21 16.60
N GLN A 101 1.96 -14.81 17.77
CA GLN A 101 0.90 -14.40 18.68
C GLN A 101 1.24 -13.10 19.43
N ALA A 102 2.51 -12.83 19.70
CA ALA A 102 2.96 -11.53 20.20
C ALA A 102 2.83 -10.43 19.15
N LEU A 103 3.16 -10.72 17.88
CA LEU A 103 3.05 -9.74 16.80
C LEU A 103 1.60 -9.42 16.43
N LEU A 104 0.70 -10.38 16.58
CA LEU A 104 -0.74 -10.12 16.39
C LEU A 104 -1.31 -9.08 17.36
N LYS A 105 -0.63 -8.78 18.48
CA LYS A 105 -1.03 -7.71 19.42
C LYS A 105 -1.05 -6.33 18.79
N GLN A 106 -0.31 -6.12 17.70
CA GLN A 106 -0.29 -4.84 16.99
C GLN A 106 -1.62 -4.54 16.27
N PHE A 107 -2.45 -5.57 16.02
CA PHE A 107 -3.75 -5.43 15.39
C PHE A 107 -4.83 -5.29 16.47
N GLU A 108 -5.15 -4.05 16.84
CA GLU A 108 -6.02 -3.73 17.98
C GLU A 108 -7.52 -4.08 17.72
N TYR A 109 -7.92 -4.21 16.45
CA TYR A 109 -9.30 -4.39 16.00
C TYR A 109 -9.85 -5.82 16.16
N LEU A 110 -9.05 -6.79 16.65
CA LEU A 110 -9.50 -8.16 16.88
C LEU A 110 -8.88 -8.80 18.12
N ASN A 111 -9.60 -9.73 18.74
CA ASN A 111 -9.06 -10.51 19.86
C ASN A 111 -8.25 -11.71 19.34
N HIS A 112 -6.92 -11.54 19.32
CA HIS A 112 -5.95 -12.55 18.91
C HIS A 112 -5.71 -13.66 19.95
N MET A 113 -6.20 -13.53 21.20
CA MET A 113 -6.16 -14.60 22.21
C MET A 113 -7.20 -15.69 21.94
N ASN A 114 -8.25 -15.37 21.18
CA ASN A 114 -9.27 -16.31 20.75
C ASN A 114 -9.40 -16.31 19.22
N PRO A 115 -8.50 -16.94 18.45
CA PRO A 115 -8.48 -16.81 17.00
C PRO A 115 -9.61 -17.53 16.25
N HIS A 116 -10.47 -18.29 16.96
CA HIS A 116 -11.41 -19.22 16.31
C HIS A 116 -12.88 -18.85 16.44
N THR A 117 -13.22 -18.03 17.42
CA THR A 117 -14.60 -17.61 17.70
C THR A 117 -14.67 -16.09 17.73
N PHE A 118 -15.61 -15.53 16.99
CA PHE A 118 -15.93 -14.12 16.99
C PHE A 118 -16.87 -13.84 18.16
N GLU A 119 -16.49 -12.98 19.09
CA GLU A 119 -17.23 -12.68 20.31
C GLU A 119 -17.65 -11.20 20.37
N VAL A 120 -18.42 -10.85 21.41
CA VAL A 120 -18.85 -9.46 21.66
C VAL A 120 -17.64 -8.53 21.74
N ASP A 121 -16.54 -8.97 22.36
CA ASP A 121 -15.27 -8.23 22.45
C ASP A 121 -14.64 -7.98 21.07
N ASP A 122 -14.78 -8.89 20.10
CA ASP A 122 -14.28 -8.66 18.75
C ASP A 122 -15.08 -7.60 18.02
N LEU A 123 -16.41 -7.65 18.11
CA LEU A 123 -17.26 -6.64 17.48
C LEU A 123 -17.05 -5.26 18.12
N ASP A 124 -16.92 -5.19 19.45
CA ASP A 124 -16.63 -3.94 20.16
C ASP A 124 -15.26 -3.37 19.76
N ARG A 125 -14.21 -4.20 19.70
CA ARG A 125 -12.88 -3.78 19.23
C ARG A 125 -12.91 -3.32 17.78
N LEU A 126 -13.53 -4.09 16.90
CA LEU A 126 -13.62 -3.78 15.48
C LEU A 126 -14.32 -2.45 15.25
N ILE A 127 -15.45 -2.20 15.92
CA ILE A 127 -16.18 -0.93 15.84
C ILE A 127 -15.35 0.21 16.42
N ARG A 128 -14.72 0.04 17.59
CA ARG A 128 -13.91 1.08 18.23
C ARG A 128 -12.70 1.46 17.39
N SER A 129 -11.97 0.47 16.90
CA SER A 129 -10.82 0.68 16.02
C SER A 129 -11.27 1.35 14.73
N ALA A 130 -12.30 0.84 14.06
CA ALA A 130 -12.81 1.47 12.83
C ALA A 130 -13.24 2.92 13.09
N THR A 131 -13.94 3.19 14.19
CA THR A 131 -14.37 4.57 14.55
C THR A 131 -13.16 5.47 14.77
N LYS A 132 -12.20 5.02 15.59
CA LYS A 132 -11.00 5.81 15.92
C LYS A 132 -10.14 6.04 14.68
N ASP A 133 -9.90 5.00 13.90
CA ASP A 133 -9.03 5.07 12.73
C ASP A 133 -9.69 5.94 11.65
N LEU A 134 -11.01 5.85 11.45
CA LEU A 134 -11.74 6.75 10.55
C LEU A 134 -11.72 8.20 11.01
N GLU A 135 -11.87 8.46 12.31
CA GLU A 135 -11.78 9.82 12.87
C GLU A 135 -10.36 10.43 12.75
N ASN A 136 -9.32 9.59 12.70
CA ASN A 136 -7.93 10.05 12.59
C ASN A 136 -7.33 9.87 11.19
N TYR A 137 -8.03 9.22 10.26
CA TYR A 137 -7.50 8.87 8.93
C TYR A 137 -7.01 10.10 8.18
N ASP A 138 -7.85 11.13 8.11
CA ASP A 138 -7.54 12.39 7.44
C ASP A 138 -6.35 13.10 8.09
N LYS A 139 -6.31 13.11 9.43
CA LYS A 139 -5.19 13.66 10.19
C LYS A 139 -3.88 12.91 9.93
N GLU A 140 -3.91 11.58 9.93
CA GLU A 140 -2.72 10.76 9.65
C GLU A 140 -2.20 11.01 8.24
N ARG A 141 -3.11 11.17 7.26
CA ARG A 141 -2.76 11.56 5.88
C ARG A 141 -2.10 12.94 5.83
N HIS A 142 -2.67 13.95 6.50
CA HIS A 142 -2.05 15.28 6.60
C HIS A 142 -0.66 15.23 7.25
N ASP A 143 -0.48 14.42 8.30
CA ASP A 143 0.81 14.24 8.96
C ASP A 143 1.83 13.52 8.04
N GLU A 144 1.37 12.57 7.21
CA GLU A 144 2.19 11.94 6.15
C GLU A 144 2.60 12.92 5.07
N PHE A 145 1.65 13.70 4.54
CA PHE A 145 1.89 14.73 3.55
C PHE A 145 2.86 15.79 4.09
N LYS A 146 2.67 16.24 5.33
CA LYS A 146 3.61 17.15 6.00
C LYS A 146 5.04 16.58 6.04
N ARG A 147 5.19 15.29 6.39
CA ARG A 147 6.51 14.63 6.38
C ARG A 147 7.09 14.53 4.98
N TYR A 148 6.27 14.27 3.98
CA TYR A 148 6.67 14.23 2.57
C TYR A 148 7.24 15.60 2.13
N GLU A 149 6.49 16.68 2.39
CA GLU A 149 6.91 18.05 2.05
C GLU A 149 8.18 18.49 2.80
N MET A 150 8.31 18.14 4.08
CA MET A 150 9.55 18.38 4.83
C MET A 150 10.73 17.57 4.27
N MET A 151 10.53 16.31 3.89
CA MET A 151 11.59 15.48 3.29
C MET A 151 12.02 16.04 1.92
N LYS A 152 11.07 16.41 1.07
CA LYS A 152 11.31 17.01 -0.25
C LYS A 152 12.16 18.29 -0.13
N GLU A 153 11.82 19.18 0.81
CA GLU A 153 12.61 20.39 1.06
C GLU A 153 13.99 20.07 1.69
N HIS A 154 14.08 19.10 2.60
CA HIS A 154 15.35 18.65 3.17
C HIS A 154 16.31 18.16 2.08
N ASP A 155 15.84 17.26 1.22
CA ASP A 155 16.63 16.72 0.11
C ASP A 155 17.09 17.81 -0.85
N ARG A 156 16.22 18.79 -1.14
CA ARG A 156 16.59 19.98 -1.92
C ARG A 156 17.72 20.76 -1.25
N ARG A 157 17.63 21.03 0.05
CA ARG A 157 18.66 21.75 0.81
C ARG A 157 19.98 20.99 0.86
N GLU A 158 19.94 19.68 1.06
CA GLU A 158 21.14 18.84 1.04
C GLU A 158 21.76 18.81 -0.36
N HIS A 159 20.95 18.69 -1.42
CA HIS A 159 21.44 18.75 -2.80
C HIS A 159 22.16 20.08 -3.09
N LEU A 160 21.57 21.21 -2.71
CA LEU A 160 22.19 22.54 -2.87
C LEU A 160 23.52 22.69 -2.11
N LYS A 161 23.71 21.97 -0.99
CA LYS A 161 24.99 21.96 -0.25
C LYS A 161 26.10 21.20 -0.98
N THR A 162 25.75 20.27 -1.87
CA THR A 162 26.72 19.47 -2.65
C THR A 162 27.22 20.19 -3.91
N LEU A 163 26.49 21.20 -4.39
CA LEU A 163 26.80 21.95 -5.60
C LEU A 163 27.80 23.10 -5.35
N ASP A 164 28.47 23.55 -6.41
CA ASP A 164 29.27 24.77 -6.37
C ASP A 164 28.40 26.04 -6.47
N ASP A 165 29.00 27.22 -6.32
CA ASP A 165 28.25 28.48 -6.28
C ASP A 165 27.50 28.80 -7.58
N ASP A 166 28.07 28.43 -8.74
CA ASP A 166 27.47 28.71 -10.05
C ASP A 166 26.31 27.75 -10.33
N ASP A 167 26.49 26.46 -10.02
CA ASP A 167 25.45 25.45 -10.21
C ASP A 167 24.33 25.57 -9.18
N ARG A 168 24.64 25.90 -7.91
CA ARG A 168 23.62 26.19 -6.89
C ARG A 168 22.70 27.32 -7.33
N LYS A 169 23.26 28.38 -7.92
CA LYS A 169 22.46 29.51 -8.42
C LYS A 169 21.53 29.10 -9.57
N LYS A 170 21.99 28.27 -10.51
CA LYS A 170 21.15 27.77 -11.59
C LYS A 170 20.01 26.89 -11.07
N GLU A 171 20.29 26.05 -10.09
CA GLU A 171 19.30 25.18 -9.46
C GLU A 171 18.22 26.01 -8.72
N GLU A 172 18.63 27.05 -7.99
CA GLU A 172 17.70 27.98 -7.36
C GLU A 172 16.83 28.74 -8.38
N GLU A 173 17.42 29.21 -9.48
CA GLU A 173 16.70 29.87 -10.58
C GLU A 173 15.70 28.91 -11.24
N HIS A 174 16.09 27.65 -11.46
CA HIS A 174 15.23 26.61 -12.01
C HIS A 174 14.05 26.30 -11.07
N TYR A 175 14.31 26.13 -9.78
CA TYR A 175 13.27 25.89 -8.77
C TYR A 175 12.28 27.07 -8.70
N GLU A 176 12.75 28.31 -8.75
CA GLU A 176 11.87 29.48 -8.81
C GLU A 176 11.04 29.53 -10.11
N GLU A 177 11.59 29.07 -11.23
CA GLU A 177 10.86 28.96 -12.49
C GLU A 177 9.75 27.91 -12.37
N MET A 178 10.04 26.72 -11.83
CA MET A 178 9.06 25.66 -11.59
C MET A 178 7.92 26.15 -10.70
N ARG A 179 8.24 26.79 -9.56
CA ARG A 179 7.22 27.34 -8.68
C ARG A 179 6.34 28.38 -9.37
N LYS A 180 6.94 29.25 -10.20
CA LYS A 180 6.17 30.25 -10.96
C LYS A 180 5.28 29.64 -12.03
N LYS A 181 5.71 28.54 -12.68
CA LYS A 181 4.88 27.81 -13.65
C LYS A 181 3.69 27.17 -12.96
N HIS A 182 3.93 26.48 -11.85
CA HIS A 182 2.87 25.86 -11.05
C HIS A 182 1.85 26.89 -10.55
N ALA A 183 2.33 28.07 -10.10
CA ALA A 183 1.47 29.17 -9.66
C ALA A 183 0.61 29.81 -10.78
N ASP A 184 1.02 29.65 -12.05
CA ASP A 184 0.34 30.23 -13.22
C ASP A 184 -0.76 29.31 -13.74
N HIS A 185 -1.78 29.12 -12.92
CA HIS A 185 -2.94 28.29 -13.24
C HIS A 185 -4.23 29.12 -13.39
N PRO A 186 -5.24 28.62 -14.13
CA PRO A 186 -6.58 29.22 -14.14
C PRO A 186 -7.15 29.32 -12.72
N LYS A 187 -8.00 30.33 -12.48
CA LYS A 187 -8.62 30.49 -11.17
C LYS A 187 -9.44 29.24 -10.82
N VAL A 188 -9.14 28.70 -9.64
CA VAL A 188 -9.87 27.57 -9.05
C VAL A 188 -11.06 28.08 -8.26
N ASN A 189 -12.20 27.41 -8.42
CA ASN A 189 -13.40 27.72 -7.69
C ASN A 189 -13.32 27.18 -6.25
N HIS A 190 -14.09 27.78 -5.36
CA HIS A 190 -14.21 27.30 -4.00
C HIS A 190 -14.94 25.93 -3.99
N PRO A 191 -14.42 24.92 -3.27
CA PRO A 191 -15.02 23.58 -3.23
C PRO A 191 -16.47 23.62 -2.75
N GLY A 192 -17.37 22.95 -3.48
CA GLY A 192 -18.80 22.90 -3.13
C GLY A 192 -19.58 24.19 -3.43
N SER A 193 -18.95 25.22 -4.01
CA SER A 193 -19.62 26.46 -4.39
C SER A 193 -20.47 26.32 -5.66
N GLN A 194 -21.38 27.28 -5.87
CA GLN A 194 -22.24 27.27 -7.06
C GLN A 194 -21.46 27.26 -8.37
N ASN A 195 -20.35 28.01 -8.45
CA ASN A 195 -19.55 28.10 -9.66
C ASN A 195 -18.88 26.76 -9.98
N GLN A 196 -18.31 26.10 -8.97
CA GLN A 196 -17.68 24.78 -9.11
C GLN A 196 -18.71 23.73 -9.56
N LEU A 197 -19.89 23.68 -8.93
CA LEU A 197 -20.93 22.70 -9.32
C LEU A 197 -21.52 22.97 -10.72
N LYS A 198 -21.66 24.25 -11.10
CA LYS A 198 -22.10 24.61 -12.46
C LYS A 198 -21.06 24.23 -13.51
N GLU A 199 -19.78 24.35 -13.19
CA GLU A 199 -18.72 23.93 -14.09
C GLU A 199 -18.73 22.42 -14.31
N VAL A 200 -18.86 21.63 -13.24
CA VAL A 200 -19.03 20.17 -13.36
C VAL A 200 -20.28 19.84 -14.19
N TRP A 201 -21.39 20.53 -13.95
CA TRP A 201 -22.64 20.37 -14.72
C TRP A 201 -22.48 20.69 -16.22
N GLU A 202 -21.67 21.68 -16.57
CA GLU A 202 -21.39 22.02 -17.97
C GLU A 202 -20.41 21.04 -18.61
N GLU A 203 -19.28 20.81 -17.96
CA GLU A 203 -18.14 20.10 -18.57
C GLU A 203 -18.24 18.58 -18.45
N ALA A 204 -18.68 18.07 -17.31
CA ALA A 204 -18.81 16.63 -17.08
C ALA A 204 -20.16 16.10 -17.55
N ASP A 205 -21.25 16.82 -17.27
CA ASP A 205 -22.61 16.36 -17.62
C ASP A 205 -23.08 16.84 -19.00
N GLY A 206 -22.45 17.87 -19.57
CA GLY A 206 -22.83 18.43 -20.87
C GLY A 206 -24.18 19.17 -20.85
N LEU A 207 -24.55 19.73 -19.70
CA LEU A 207 -25.83 20.40 -19.47
C LEU A 207 -25.67 21.93 -19.42
N ASP A 208 -26.73 22.67 -19.73
CA ASP A 208 -26.68 24.13 -19.76
C ASP A 208 -26.52 24.70 -18.33
N PRO A 209 -25.51 25.55 -18.05
CA PRO A 209 -25.32 26.19 -16.75
C PRO A 209 -26.50 27.02 -16.25
N GLU A 210 -27.34 27.53 -17.16
CA GLU A 210 -28.52 28.34 -16.82
C GLU A 210 -29.67 27.46 -16.27
N ASP A 211 -29.69 26.18 -16.62
CA ASP A 211 -30.68 25.19 -16.16
C ASP A 211 -30.22 24.44 -14.89
N PHE A 212 -29.15 24.91 -14.25
CA PHE A 212 -28.60 24.28 -13.05
C PHE A 212 -29.65 24.13 -11.93
N ASP A 213 -29.93 22.89 -11.55
CA ASP A 213 -30.81 22.53 -10.44
C ASP A 213 -30.05 21.66 -9.43
N PRO A 214 -29.83 22.13 -8.19
CA PRO A 214 -29.08 21.39 -7.18
C PRO A 214 -29.61 19.97 -6.94
N LYS A 215 -30.93 19.79 -6.97
CA LYS A 215 -31.52 18.47 -6.74
C LYS A 215 -31.20 17.50 -7.88
N THR A 216 -31.27 17.98 -9.12
CA THR A 216 -30.92 17.16 -10.29
C THR A 216 -29.42 16.87 -10.31
N PHE A 217 -28.58 17.87 -10.00
CA PHE A 217 -27.14 17.69 -9.83
C PHE A 217 -26.80 16.59 -8.82
N PHE A 218 -27.46 16.63 -7.65
CA PHE A 218 -27.28 15.62 -6.60
C PHE A 218 -27.57 14.20 -7.11
N ASN A 219 -28.73 13.98 -7.72
CA ASN A 219 -29.11 12.65 -8.19
C ASN A 219 -28.24 12.15 -9.36
N LEU A 220 -27.61 13.05 -10.11
CA LEU A 220 -26.75 12.69 -11.24
C LEU A 220 -25.38 12.18 -10.77
N HIS A 221 -24.87 12.74 -9.67
CA HIS A 221 -23.57 12.41 -9.09
C HIS A 221 -23.65 11.41 -7.92
N ASP A 222 -24.86 11.05 -7.49
CA ASP A 222 -25.11 9.91 -6.62
C ASP A 222 -24.98 8.64 -7.48
N THR A 223 -23.73 8.25 -7.70
CA THR A 223 -23.35 7.23 -8.69
C THR A 223 -23.86 5.86 -8.30
N ASN A 224 -23.99 5.60 -7.01
CA ASN A 224 -24.45 4.32 -6.48
C ASN A 224 -25.98 4.31 -6.21
N GLY A 225 -26.65 5.47 -6.29
CA GLY A 225 -28.10 5.64 -6.22
C GLY A 225 -28.64 5.45 -4.79
N ASP A 226 -27.82 5.77 -3.81
CA ASP A 226 -28.09 5.51 -2.40
C ASP A 226 -28.79 6.75 -1.74
N GLY A 227 -28.71 7.92 -2.36
CA GLY A 227 -29.34 9.15 -1.88
C GLY A 227 -28.46 9.95 -0.91
N PHE A 228 -27.17 9.62 -0.84
CA PHE A 228 -26.13 10.35 -0.12
C PHE A 228 -24.95 10.61 -1.06
N PHE A 229 -24.25 11.73 -0.86
CA PHE A 229 -22.89 11.86 -1.36
C PHE A 229 -21.92 11.34 -0.31
N ASP A 230 -21.09 10.39 -0.72
CA ASP A 230 -19.93 9.98 0.05
C ASP A 230 -18.68 10.80 -0.29
N GLU A 231 -17.58 10.48 0.38
CA GLU A 231 -16.30 11.16 0.19
C GLU A 231 -15.74 11.00 -1.22
N GLN A 232 -15.84 9.82 -1.83
CA GLN A 232 -15.33 9.56 -3.18
C GLN A 232 -16.19 10.29 -4.22
N GLU A 233 -17.51 10.33 -4.01
CA GLU A 233 -18.43 11.07 -4.85
C GLU A 233 -18.18 12.57 -4.76
N LEU A 234 -17.94 13.12 -3.57
CA LEU A 234 -17.51 14.51 -3.41
C LEU A 234 -16.15 14.77 -4.05
N GLU A 235 -15.16 13.92 -3.78
CA GLU A 235 -13.81 14.02 -4.34
C GLU A 235 -13.83 14.02 -5.87
N ALA A 236 -14.70 13.22 -6.48
CA ALA A 236 -14.86 13.17 -7.93
C ALA A 236 -15.28 14.54 -8.50
N LEU A 237 -16.10 15.32 -7.77
CA LEU A 237 -16.52 16.66 -8.19
C LEU A 237 -15.34 17.65 -8.26
N PHE A 238 -14.28 17.42 -7.48
CA PHE A 238 -13.12 18.32 -7.43
C PHE A 238 -12.11 18.05 -8.54
N THR A 239 -12.20 16.91 -9.23
CA THR A 239 -11.25 16.52 -10.29
C THR A 239 -11.05 17.64 -11.32
N LYS A 240 -12.13 18.28 -11.78
CA LYS A 240 -12.06 19.37 -12.76
C LYS A 240 -11.35 20.62 -12.25
N GLU A 241 -11.51 20.92 -10.96
CA GLU A 241 -10.81 22.04 -10.33
C GLU A 241 -9.33 21.74 -10.15
N LEU A 242 -8.97 20.51 -9.79
CA LEU A 242 -7.59 20.07 -9.59
C LEU A 242 -6.83 19.97 -10.91
N GLU A 243 -7.48 19.52 -11.99
CA GLU A 243 -6.91 19.46 -13.36
C GLU A 243 -6.49 20.84 -13.90
N LYS A 244 -6.96 21.94 -13.29
CA LYS A 244 -6.50 23.29 -13.66
C LYS A 244 -5.11 23.59 -13.10
N ILE A 245 -4.77 23.00 -11.96
CA ILE A 245 -3.53 23.26 -11.20
C ILE A 245 -2.48 22.19 -11.48
N TYR A 246 -2.89 20.93 -11.56
CA TYR A 246 -2.00 19.78 -11.61
C TYR A 246 -2.19 18.98 -12.90
N ASP A 247 -1.11 18.82 -13.67
CA ASP A 247 -1.03 17.92 -14.82
C ASP A 247 0.07 16.87 -14.59
N PRO A 248 -0.23 15.56 -14.60
CA PRO A 248 0.77 14.50 -14.39
C PRO A 248 1.88 14.46 -15.47
N THR A 249 1.72 15.20 -16.57
CA THR A 249 2.72 15.30 -17.65
C THR A 249 3.71 16.45 -17.46
N ASN A 250 3.42 17.37 -16.54
CA ASN A 250 4.29 18.48 -16.15
C ASN A 250 5.24 18.04 -15.03
N GLU A 251 6.46 18.58 -15.00
CA GLU A 251 7.46 18.22 -13.99
C GLU A 251 7.33 19.06 -12.71
N GLU A 252 6.74 20.25 -12.84
CA GLU A 252 6.44 21.18 -11.76
C GLU A 252 5.25 20.75 -10.89
N ASP A 253 4.41 19.84 -11.40
CA ASP A 253 3.14 19.45 -10.78
C ASP A 253 3.31 18.15 -9.98
N ASP A 254 3.19 18.27 -8.66
CA ASP A 254 3.31 17.12 -7.77
C ASP A 254 1.94 16.44 -7.57
N MET A 255 1.83 15.20 -8.05
CA MET A 255 0.61 14.42 -7.91
C MET A 255 0.25 14.11 -6.45
N VAL A 256 1.23 14.05 -5.54
CA VAL A 256 0.98 13.87 -4.10
C VAL A 256 0.33 15.13 -3.52
N GLU A 257 0.77 16.32 -3.94
CA GLU A 257 0.15 17.59 -3.56
C GLU A 257 -1.29 17.67 -4.10
N MET A 258 -1.53 17.21 -5.33
CA MET A 258 -2.89 17.13 -5.89
C MET A 258 -3.82 16.26 -5.02
N GLU A 259 -3.35 15.09 -4.56
CA GLU A 259 -4.16 14.21 -3.71
C GLU A 259 -4.45 14.85 -2.35
N GLU A 260 -3.48 15.56 -1.77
CA GLU A 260 -3.68 16.30 -0.52
C GLU A 260 -4.68 17.45 -0.70
N GLU A 261 -4.56 18.21 -1.80
CA GLU A 261 -5.49 19.30 -2.11
C GLU A 261 -6.92 18.76 -2.24
N ARG A 262 -7.10 17.62 -2.91
CA ARG A 262 -8.39 16.91 -2.98
C ARG A 262 -8.96 16.58 -1.60
N LEU A 263 -8.13 16.10 -0.66
CA LEU A 263 -8.55 15.80 0.71
C LEU A 263 -8.94 17.08 1.46
N ARG A 264 -8.18 18.17 1.31
CA ARG A 264 -8.51 19.49 1.89
C ARG A 264 -9.85 20.01 1.37
N MET A 265 -10.11 19.89 0.07
CA MET A 265 -11.37 20.27 -0.54
C MET A 265 -12.55 19.44 0.02
N ARG A 266 -12.37 18.11 0.11
CA ARG A 266 -13.37 17.20 0.69
C ARG A 266 -13.67 17.55 2.15
N GLU A 267 -12.65 17.71 2.98
CA GLU A 267 -12.82 18.03 4.41
C GLU A 267 -13.49 19.38 4.61
N HIS A 268 -13.13 20.36 3.79
CA HIS A 268 -13.79 21.65 3.79
C HIS A 268 -15.30 21.49 3.53
N VAL A 269 -15.69 20.82 2.44
CA VAL A 269 -17.10 20.60 2.08
C VAL A 269 -17.83 19.78 3.15
N MET A 270 -17.24 18.69 3.66
CA MET A 270 -17.83 17.89 4.73
C MET A 270 -18.02 18.71 6.01
N ASN A 271 -17.08 19.61 6.34
CA ASN A 271 -17.21 20.45 7.51
C ASN A 271 -18.37 21.45 7.42
N GLU A 272 -18.66 21.95 6.22
CA GLU A 272 -19.72 22.92 5.99
C GLU A 272 -21.12 22.30 5.79
N VAL A 273 -21.18 21.13 5.15
CA VAL A 273 -22.43 20.53 4.67
C VAL A 273 -22.92 19.40 5.59
N ASP A 274 -22.05 18.46 5.94
CA ASP A 274 -22.38 17.35 6.84
C ASP A 274 -22.54 17.87 8.28
N SER A 275 -23.81 18.09 8.63
CA SER A 275 -24.20 18.68 9.91
C SER A 275 -24.27 17.64 11.02
N ASN A 276 -24.48 16.37 10.67
CA ASN A 276 -24.69 15.30 11.62
C ASN A 276 -23.40 14.48 11.89
N LYS A 277 -22.34 14.72 11.10
CA LYS A 277 -21.01 14.11 11.20
C LYS A 277 -21.03 12.60 11.01
N ASP A 278 -21.87 12.11 10.09
CA ASP A 278 -21.88 10.71 9.66
C ASP A 278 -21.04 10.42 8.41
N ARG A 279 -20.25 11.42 7.95
CA ARG A 279 -19.36 11.36 6.78
C ARG A 279 -20.12 11.07 5.48
N LEU A 280 -21.41 11.40 5.46
CA LEU A 280 -22.27 11.35 4.30
C LEU A 280 -23.03 12.66 4.21
N VAL A 281 -23.25 13.13 2.98
CA VAL A 281 -24.08 14.31 2.74
C VAL A 281 -25.41 13.86 2.19
N SER A 282 -26.47 13.99 2.98
CA SER A 282 -27.82 13.73 2.50
C SER A 282 -28.30 14.82 1.53
N LEU A 283 -29.28 14.48 0.70
CA LEU A 283 -29.93 15.46 -0.18
C LEU A 283 -30.44 16.69 0.60
N ASP A 284 -31.00 16.49 1.80
CA ASP A 284 -31.52 17.60 2.61
C ASP A 284 -30.41 18.53 3.10
N GLU A 285 -29.27 17.97 3.56
CA GLU A 285 -28.09 18.75 3.96
C GLU A 285 -27.53 19.54 2.77
N PHE A 286 -27.40 18.88 1.62
CA PHE A 286 -26.96 19.52 0.38
C PHE A 286 -27.88 20.67 -0.04
N LEU A 287 -29.20 20.46 -0.04
CA LEU A 287 -30.18 21.50 -0.39
C LEU A 287 -30.25 22.65 0.63
N VAL A 288 -29.84 22.41 1.88
CA VAL A 288 -29.68 23.48 2.87
C VAL A 288 -28.39 24.26 2.59
N ALA A 289 -27.29 23.57 2.30
CA ALA A 289 -26.02 24.20 1.96
C ALA A 289 -26.11 25.11 0.73
N THR A 290 -26.83 24.70 -0.32
CA THR A 290 -27.02 25.53 -1.54
C THR A 290 -27.79 26.85 -1.31
N LYS A 291 -28.40 27.04 -0.14
CA LYS A 291 -29.09 28.28 0.25
C LYS A 291 -28.24 29.19 1.12
N LYS A 292 -27.08 28.72 1.56
CA LYS A 292 -26.15 29.49 2.39
C LYS A 292 -25.44 30.55 1.55
N LYS A 293 -24.88 31.57 2.20
CA LYS A 293 -24.21 32.66 1.50
C LYS A 293 -22.92 32.17 0.86
N GLU A 294 -22.22 31.31 1.57
CA GLU A 294 -20.95 30.68 1.22
C GLU A 294 -21.04 29.93 -0.12
N PHE A 295 -22.21 29.35 -0.44
CA PHE A 295 -22.47 28.71 -1.73
C PHE A 295 -22.53 29.70 -2.91
N LEU A 296 -23.16 30.85 -2.70
CA LEU A 296 -23.43 31.85 -3.76
C LEU A 296 -22.30 32.86 -3.93
N GLU A 297 -21.67 33.24 -2.82
CA GLU A 297 -20.60 34.22 -2.72
C GLU A 297 -19.44 33.62 -1.94
N PRO A 298 -18.74 32.61 -2.49
CA PRO A 298 -17.62 31.98 -1.81
C PRO A 298 -16.41 32.91 -1.75
N ASP A 299 -15.60 32.72 -0.72
CA ASP A 299 -14.25 33.28 -0.66
C ASP A 299 -13.32 32.55 -1.65
N SER A 300 -12.19 33.15 -2.02
CA SER A 300 -11.19 32.48 -2.86
C SER A 300 -10.62 31.25 -2.14
N TRP A 301 -10.49 30.14 -2.87
CA TRP A 301 -9.78 28.96 -2.36
C TRP A 301 -8.28 29.23 -2.30
N GLU A 302 -7.67 28.95 -1.15
CA GLU A 302 -6.22 29.04 -0.94
C GLU A 302 -5.59 27.67 -1.20
N THR A 303 -4.82 27.57 -2.28
CA THR A 303 -4.10 26.35 -2.69
C THR A 303 -2.95 26.04 -1.73
N LEU A 304 -2.44 24.81 -1.79
CA LEU A 304 -1.27 24.36 -1.01
C LEU A 304 -0.04 25.27 -1.21
N GLU A 305 0.16 25.84 -2.41
CA GLU A 305 1.26 26.80 -2.66
C GLU A 305 1.17 28.03 -1.73
N GLN A 306 -0.06 28.49 -1.46
CA GLN A 306 -0.31 29.68 -0.64
C GLN A 306 -0.32 29.37 0.86
N ASN A 307 -0.62 28.12 1.22
CA ASN A 307 -0.73 27.66 2.60
C ASN A 307 0.19 26.47 2.87
N GLN A 308 1.42 26.76 3.29
CA GLN A 308 2.44 25.76 3.61
C GLN A 308 1.96 24.75 4.66
N ALA A 309 2.24 23.47 4.41
CA ALA A 309 1.82 22.37 5.30
C ALA A 309 2.58 22.33 6.65
N TYR A 310 3.77 22.93 6.71
CA TYR A 310 4.62 22.95 7.90
C TYR A 310 5.20 24.34 8.17
N THR A 311 5.60 24.55 9.42
CA THR A 311 6.30 25.75 9.88
C THR A 311 7.82 25.58 9.85
N ASP A 312 8.56 26.69 9.79
CA ASP A 312 10.04 26.67 9.86
C ASP A 312 10.58 25.93 11.11
N GLU A 313 9.84 25.99 12.23
CA GLU A 313 10.20 25.30 13.46
C GLU A 313 10.02 23.77 13.33
N GLU A 314 8.91 23.32 12.73
CA GLU A 314 8.69 21.89 12.45
C GLU A 314 9.76 21.34 11.50
N MET A 315 10.14 22.11 10.47
CA MET A 315 11.24 21.74 9.56
C MET A 315 12.55 21.58 10.31
N ARG A 316 12.86 22.49 11.25
CA ARG A 316 14.08 22.43 12.07
C ARG A 316 14.10 21.20 12.97
N GLU A 317 12.98 20.90 13.63
CA GLU A 317 12.84 19.70 14.46
C GLU A 317 12.96 18.42 13.62
N PHE A 318 12.42 18.41 12.40
CA PHE A 318 12.51 17.31 11.46
C PHE A 318 13.95 17.03 11.01
N GLU A 319 14.69 18.07 10.59
CA GLU A 319 16.12 17.95 10.23
C GLU A 319 16.97 17.45 11.42
N GLU A 320 16.68 17.92 12.64
CA GLU A 320 17.37 17.45 13.85
C GLU A 320 17.10 15.96 14.11
N HIS A 321 15.85 15.53 13.96
CA HIS A 321 15.48 14.12 14.11
C HIS A 321 16.15 13.24 13.03
N LEU A 322 16.19 13.68 11.76
CA LEU A 322 16.88 12.97 10.69
C LEU A 322 18.38 12.83 10.97
N ALA A 323 19.03 13.89 11.42
CA ALA A 323 20.46 13.86 11.75
C ALA A 323 20.75 12.89 12.93
N GLN A 324 19.87 12.85 13.94
CA GLN A 324 19.98 11.88 15.03
C GLN A 324 19.80 10.44 14.53
N GLN A 325 18.79 10.20 13.67
CA GLN A 325 18.53 8.89 13.09
C GLN A 325 19.69 8.40 12.22
N GLU A 326 20.29 9.28 11.41
CA GLU A 326 21.47 8.96 10.61
C GLU A 326 22.66 8.56 11.49
N GLN A 327 22.90 9.29 12.58
CA GLN A 327 23.95 8.97 13.55
C GLN A 327 23.73 7.58 14.18
N ASP A 328 22.51 7.28 14.60
CA ASP A 328 22.15 5.98 15.18
C ASP A 328 22.33 4.85 14.16
N LEU A 329 21.92 5.05 12.91
CA LEU A 329 22.12 4.09 11.83
C LEU A 329 23.60 3.87 11.53
N ASN A 330 24.41 4.93 11.51
CA ASN A 330 25.86 4.82 11.31
C ASN A 330 26.53 4.05 12.46
N LEU A 331 26.13 4.29 13.72
CA LEU A 331 26.60 3.52 14.87
C LEU A 331 26.24 2.03 14.74
N LYS A 332 25.00 1.70 14.34
CA LYS A 332 24.58 0.32 14.08
C LYS A 332 25.35 -0.31 12.92
N ALA A 333 25.58 0.43 11.84
CA ALA A 333 26.36 -0.06 10.70
C ALA A 333 27.80 -0.39 11.09
N VAL A 334 28.44 0.46 11.91
CA VAL A 334 29.77 0.20 12.47
C VAL A 334 29.77 -1.04 13.37
N ASP A 335 28.73 -1.24 14.19
CA ASP A 335 28.64 -2.43 15.03
C ASP A 335 28.45 -3.71 14.21
N LEU A 336 27.54 -3.68 13.22
CA LEU A 336 27.33 -4.80 12.28
C LEU A 336 28.61 -5.13 11.50
N GLN A 337 29.37 -4.13 11.09
CA GLN A 337 30.66 -4.36 10.44
C GLN A 337 31.65 -5.07 11.37
N LYS A 338 31.74 -4.67 12.65
CA LYS A 338 32.58 -5.37 13.63
C LYS A 338 32.13 -6.81 13.86
N GLN A 339 30.82 -7.05 13.92
CA GLN A 339 30.26 -8.40 14.06
C GLN A 339 30.60 -9.27 12.84
N ARG A 340 30.51 -8.71 11.63
CA ARG A 340 30.92 -9.39 10.40
C ARG A 340 32.41 -9.77 10.42
N ASP A 341 33.28 -8.82 10.78
CA ASP A 341 34.73 -9.06 10.85
C ASP A 341 35.08 -10.14 11.89
N GLU A 342 34.36 -10.19 13.02
CA GLU A 342 34.55 -11.22 14.05
C GLU A 342 34.08 -12.60 13.59
N LEU A 343 32.93 -12.69 12.90
CA LEU A 343 32.44 -13.93 12.31
C LEU A 343 33.41 -14.46 11.23
N GLU A 344 33.98 -13.57 10.42
CA GLU A 344 34.99 -13.93 9.43
C GLU A 344 36.23 -14.55 10.09
N ARG A 345 36.73 -13.95 11.18
CA ARG A 345 37.84 -14.53 11.98
C ARG A 345 37.49 -15.89 12.57
N GLN A 346 36.28 -16.08 13.09
CA GLN A 346 35.84 -17.38 13.62
C GLN A 346 35.77 -18.44 12.51
N GLN A 347 35.30 -18.06 11.32
CA GLN A 347 35.27 -18.95 10.16
C GLN A 347 36.68 -19.37 9.72
N GLU A 348 37.64 -18.44 9.69
CA GLU A 348 39.04 -18.74 9.42
C GLU A 348 39.64 -19.71 10.44
N GLN A 349 39.37 -19.50 11.74
CA GLN A 349 39.83 -20.40 12.81
C GLN A 349 39.24 -21.81 12.68
N LEU A 350 37.94 -21.94 12.38
CA LEU A 350 37.29 -23.23 12.15
C LEU A 350 37.87 -23.95 10.93
N ASN A 351 38.13 -23.22 9.84
CA ASN A 351 38.76 -23.78 8.65
C ASN A 351 40.18 -24.27 8.95
N ALA A 352 40.96 -23.53 9.74
CA ALA A 352 42.29 -23.94 10.17
C ALA A 352 42.25 -25.23 11.03
N GLN A 353 41.34 -25.31 12.01
CA GLN A 353 41.15 -26.51 12.81
C GLN A 353 40.73 -27.72 11.96
N LYS A 354 39.87 -27.51 10.96
CA LYS A 354 39.45 -28.57 10.04
C LYS A 354 40.63 -29.14 9.24
N ILE A 355 41.52 -28.26 8.76
CA ILE A 355 42.75 -28.67 8.05
C ILE A 355 43.67 -29.45 8.98
N GLU A 356 43.89 -28.96 10.21
CA GLU A 356 44.74 -29.65 11.19
C GLU A 356 44.20 -31.04 11.55
N LEU A 357 42.88 -31.15 11.78
CA LEU A 357 42.23 -32.44 12.04
C LEU A 357 42.38 -33.39 10.86
N GLN A 358 42.20 -32.91 9.63
CA GLN A 358 42.37 -33.72 8.43
C GLN A 358 43.80 -34.24 8.28
N GLN A 359 44.80 -33.39 8.54
CA GLN A 359 46.21 -33.80 8.57
C GLN A 359 46.50 -34.83 9.65
N ALA A 360 45.89 -34.70 10.84
CA ALA A 360 46.04 -35.66 11.93
C ALA A 360 45.43 -37.03 11.58
N VAL A 361 44.27 -37.05 10.92
CA VAL A 361 43.63 -38.28 10.43
C VAL A 361 44.51 -38.97 9.38
N GLU A 362 45.03 -38.24 8.38
CA GLU A 362 45.95 -38.79 7.37
C GLU A 362 47.24 -39.35 8.01
N HIS A 363 47.77 -38.67 9.02
CA HIS A 363 48.96 -39.15 9.74
C HIS A 363 48.67 -40.43 10.54
N MET A 364 47.49 -40.53 11.17
CA MET A 364 47.06 -41.72 11.90
C MET A 364 46.82 -42.91 10.95
N GLU A 365 46.25 -42.67 9.78
CA GLU A 365 46.10 -43.70 8.74
C GLU A 365 47.46 -44.24 8.29
N ARG A 366 48.44 -43.36 8.02
CA ARG A 366 49.82 -43.79 7.70
C ARG A 366 50.47 -44.63 8.78
N LEU A 367 50.26 -44.30 10.06
CA LEU A 367 50.79 -45.08 11.18
C LEU A 367 50.12 -46.46 11.28
N LYS A 368 48.81 -46.56 11.01
CA LYS A 368 48.12 -47.85 10.90
C LYS A 368 48.67 -48.69 9.74
N SER A 369 48.99 -48.08 8.60
CA SER A 369 49.58 -48.78 7.45
C SER A 369 51.00 -49.30 7.69
N GLN A 370 51.74 -48.73 8.65
CA GLN A 370 53.11 -49.15 9.00
C GLN A 370 53.20 -50.18 10.13
N LYS A 371 52.10 -50.49 10.83
CA LYS A 371 52.08 -51.48 11.91
C LYS A 371 51.20 -52.68 11.55
N VAL A 372 51.72 -53.56 10.69
CA VAL A 372 51.25 -54.94 10.49
C VAL A 372 52.47 -55.88 10.39
N GLU A 373 52.89 -56.42 11.54
CA GLU A 373 53.41 -57.79 11.62
C GLU A 373 52.53 -58.53 12.65
N PRO A 374 51.94 -59.68 12.30
CA PRO A 374 51.18 -60.49 13.25
C PRO A 374 52.15 -61.33 14.12
N PRO A 375 51.89 -61.50 15.43
CA PRO A 375 52.58 -62.51 16.22
C PRO A 375 52.03 -63.91 15.86
N PRO A 376 52.84 -64.97 15.85
CA PRO A 376 52.32 -66.33 15.74
C PRO A 376 51.75 -66.79 17.08
N GLU A 377 50.55 -67.39 17.03
CA GLU A 377 49.89 -68.04 18.16
C GLU A 377 50.71 -69.23 18.69
N VAL A 378 50.81 -69.32 20.02
CA VAL A 378 51.02 -70.58 20.75
C VAL A 378 49.85 -70.75 21.70
N HIS A 379 49.11 -71.84 21.52
CA HIS A 379 48.00 -72.30 22.35
C HIS A 379 48.48 -72.73 23.75
N VAL A 380 47.67 -72.49 24.80
CA VAL A 380 47.18 -73.48 25.80
C VAL A 380 46.46 -72.80 26.99
N ASP A 381 45.20 -73.22 27.16
CA ASP A 381 44.31 -73.38 28.33
C ASP A 381 43.81 -72.21 29.22
N GLY A 382 42.47 -72.15 29.38
CA GLY A 382 41.82 -71.71 30.62
C GLY A 382 40.47 -70.96 30.53
N ASN A 383 39.37 -71.70 30.35
CA ASN A 383 37.97 -71.48 30.79
C ASN A 383 37.20 -70.13 30.65
N ASP A 384 36.02 -70.31 30.02
CA ASP A 384 34.65 -69.79 30.27
C ASP A 384 34.18 -68.37 29.82
N ILE A 385 33.07 -68.43 29.06
CA ILE A 385 32.18 -67.46 28.38
C ILE A 385 31.03 -67.08 29.39
N PRO A 386 30.22 -65.97 29.34
CA PRO A 386 29.50 -65.49 28.14
C PRO A 386 29.12 -63.99 27.93
N GLU A 387 28.85 -63.69 26.64
CA GLU A 387 27.94 -62.73 25.96
C GLU A 387 27.78 -61.28 26.49
N ILE A 388 27.64 -60.24 25.65
CA ILE A 388 26.42 -59.83 24.90
C ILE A 388 26.74 -58.88 23.72
N HIS A 389 25.83 -58.94 22.72
CA HIS A 389 25.61 -58.25 21.43
C HIS A 389 25.84 -56.72 21.27
N ASP A 390 26.28 -56.38 20.04
CA ASP A 390 25.81 -55.39 19.03
C ASP A 390 25.45 -53.93 19.40
N ASN A 391 26.06 -52.93 18.71
CA ASN A 391 25.37 -52.21 17.62
C ASN A 391 26.35 -51.39 16.75
N GLN A 392 26.18 -51.52 15.43
CA GLN A 392 26.96 -50.95 14.33
C GLN A 392 26.64 -49.48 14.02
N LEU A 393 27.61 -48.77 13.40
CA LEU A 393 27.45 -48.13 12.09
C LEU A 393 28.81 -47.72 11.53
N GLN A 394 29.26 -48.46 10.52
CA GLN A 394 30.39 -48.16 9.64
C GLN A 394 29.86 -47.54 8.34
N PHE A 395 30.50 -46.46 7.91
CA PHE A 395 30.57 -46.08 6.50
C PHE A 395 31.84 -46.69 5.91
N GLU A 396 31.73 -47.29 4.72
CA GLU A 396 32.86 -47.43 3.82
C GLU A 396 32.45 -47.13 2.36
N PRO A 397 33.44 -46.84 1.49
CA PRO A 397 33.30 -46.15 0.20
C PRO A 397 33.66 -47.05 -0.99
N GLU A 398 33.63 -46.48 -2.20
CA GLU A 398 34.57 -46.63 -3.34
C GLU A 398 33.86 -46.22 -4.66
N ALA A 399 34.39 -45.27 -5.44
CA ALA A 399 35.30 -45.44 -6.61
C ALA A 399 34.69 -46.34 -7.71
N GLN A 400 34.66 -46.03 -9.02
CA GLN A 400 35.54 -45.28 -9.92
C GLN A 400 34.83 -45.09 -11.29
N ALA A 401 35.28 -44.10 -12.10
CA ALA A 401 35.29 -43.93 -13.57
C ALA A 401 34.33 -44.75 -14.49
N GLN A 402 33.72 -44.24 -15.58
CA GLN A 402 34.33 -43.57 -16.73
C GLN A 402 33.25 -43.17 -17.79
N GLU A 403 33.51 -42.13 -18.58
CA GLU A 403 33.02 -41.74 -19.94
C GLU A 403 31.68 -42.28 -20.53
N HIS A 404 30.82 -41.37 -21.03
CA HIS A 404 30.62 -41.13 -22.49
C HIS A 404 29.45 -40.16 -22.81
N GLN A 405 29.60 -39.48 -23.95
CA GLN A 405 28.72 -38.52 -24.63
C GLN A 405 27.31 -39.08 -24.97
N PRO A 406 26.27 -38.23 -25.18
CA PRO A 406 25.00 -38.67 -25.73
C PRO A 406 24.82 -38.29 -27.22
N ALA A 407 24.40 -39.25 -28.03
CA ALA A 407 23.79 -39.04 -29.35
C ALA A 407 22.53 -39.92 -29.53
N GLN A 408 21.42 -39.24 -29.80
CA GLN A 408 20.23 -39.59 -30.62
C GLN A 408 19.79 -41.06 -30.83
N HIS A 409 18.54 -41.40 -30.48
CA HIS A 409 17.44 -41.68 -31.45
C HIS A 409 16.07 -42.02 -30.78
N ILE A 410 15.08 -41.18 -31.12
CA ILE A 410 13.60 -41.27 -31.32
C ILE A 410 12.79 -42.54 -30.92
N PRO A 411 11.49 -42.39 -30.56
CA PRO A 411 10.41 -42.55 -31.56
C PRO A 411 9.32 -41.45 -31.59
N GLN A 412 8.77 -41.26 -32.79
CA GLN A 412 7.68 -40.37 -33.22
C GLN A 412 6.35 -40.66 -32.50
N ASP A 413 5.57 -39.63 -32.15
CA ASP A 413 4.51 -39.07 -33.03
C ASP A 413 3.98 -37.71 -32.53
N THR A 414 3.59 -36.86 -33.48
CA THR A 414 3.26 -35.41 -33.42
C THR A 414 1.73 -35.14 -33.53
N PRO A 415 1.18 -33.88 -33.63
CA PRO A 415 1.63 -32.53 -33.20
C PRO A 415 0.50 -31.64 -32.59
N GLN A 416 0.85 -30.48 -31.98
CA GLN A 416 0.41 -29.12 -32.38
C GLN A 416 0.63 -28.05 -31.27
N GLY A 417 1.24 -26.91 -31.64
CA GLY A 417 0.87 -25.60 -31.07
C GLY A 417 1.96 -24.67 -30.52
N HIS A 418 2.60 -23.91 -31.41
CA HIS A 418 3.13 -22.53 -31.25
C HIS A 418 4.50 -22.23 -30.61
N HIS A 419 5.26 -21.47 -31.43
CA HIS A 419 6.58 -20.88 -31.25
C HIS A 419 6.58 -19.64 -30.35
N GLU A 420 7.62 -19.55 -29.51
CA GLU A 420 8.27 -18.33 -29.09
C GLU A 420 9.19 -17.79 -30.19
N GLN A 421 9.32 -16.47 -30.26
CA GLN A 421 10.49 -15.83 -30.84
C GLN A 421 10.89 -14.64 -29.96
N GLN A 422 12.00 -14.81 -29.25
CA GLN A 422 12.79 -13.70 -28.68
C GLN A 422 13.47 -12.93 -29.82
N ASN A 423 13.54 -11.61 -29.67
CA ASN A 423 14.50 -10.80 -30.39
C ASN A 423 15.18 -9.80 -29.43
N GLN A 424 16.51 -9.83 -29.43
CA GLN A 424 17.39 -8.82 -28.86
C GLN A 424 17.35 -7.55 -29.72
N VAL A 425 17.46 -6.37 -29.11
CA VAL A 425 17.73 -5.11 -29.81
C VAL A 425 18.91 -4.41 -29.16
N LEU A 426 19.85 -3.97 -29.99
CA LEU A 426 21.00 -3.13 -29.68
C LEU A 426 20.94 -1.90 -30.61
N ASP A 427 21.36 -0.76 -30.09
CA ASP A 427 21.40 0.60 -30.66
C ASP A 427 21.92 0.77 -32.09
N GLN A 428 21.34 1.74 -32.83
CA GLN A 428 22.08 2.90 -33.37
C GLN A 428 21.23 3.99 -34.05
N HIS A 429 21.68 5.24 -33.89
CA HIS A 429 21.26 6.52 -34.47
C HIS A 429 21.17 6.61 -36.02
N GLY A 430 20.37 7.59 -36.52
CA GLY A 430 20.72 8.38 -37.72
C GLY A 430 19.58 8.86 -38.63
N LEU A 431 19.26 10.17 -38.58
CA LEU A 431 18.48 10.95 -39.57
C LEU A 431 19.20 11.07 -40.94
N PRO A 432 18.48 11.44 -42.04
CA PRO A 432 18.54 12.84 -42.50
C PRO A 432 17.23 13.42 -43.13
N GLN A 433 17.15 14.76 -43.12
CA GLN A 433 16.17 15.64 -43.79
C GLN A 433 16.30 15.68 -45.33
N ALA A 434 15.21 16.00 -46.06
CA ALA A 434 15.03 17.26 -46.83
C ALA A 434 13.94 17.24 -47.95
N HIS A 435 13.01 18.21 -47.86
CA HIS A 435 12.41 19.10 -48.89
C HIS A 435 11.46 18.67 -50.06
N GLN A 436 10.37 19.48 -50.17
CA GLN A 436 9.64 20.00 -51.36
C GLN A 436 8.74 19.00 -52.14
N ASP A 437 7.53 19.28 -52.65
CA ASP A 437 6.89 20.50 -53.20
C ASP A 437 5.34 20.33 -53.29
N LEU A 438 4.60 21.45 -53.33
CA LEU A 438 3.19 21.58 -53.78
C LEU A 438 3.09 21.41 -55.32
N PRO A 439 1.91 21.12 -55.93
CA PRO A 439 1.11 22.18 -56.59
C PRO A 439 -0.42 21.83 -56.68
N PRO A 440 -1.27 22.40 -57.58
CA PRO A 440 -2.39 23.28 -57.20
C PRO A 440 -3.78 22.80 -57.66
N GLY A 441 -4.82 23.53 -57.24
CA GLY A 441 -6.23 23.24 -57.54
C GLY A 441 -6.65 23.42 -59.01
N HIS A 442 -7.78 22.78 -59.33
CA HIS A 442 -8.62 23.10 -60.47
C HIS A 442 -10.10 23.14 -60.04
N HIS A 443 -10.73 24.25 -60.37
CA HIS A 443 -12.18 24.48 -60.39
C HIS A 443 -12.88 23.53 -61.36
N GLU A 444 -14.07 23.06 -61.01
CA GLU A 444 -15.19 23.09 -61.95
C GLU A 444 -16.52 23.31 -61.20
N ALA A 445 -17.18 24.40 -61.55
CA ALA A 445 -18.55 24.70 -61.16
C ALA A 445 -19.47 24.18 -62.27
N ALA A 446 -20.57 23.51 -61.90
CA ALA A 446 -21.75 23.42 -62.74
C ALA A 446 -22.98 23.60 -61.86
N GLN A 447 -23.64 24.74 -62.08
CA GLN A 447 -24.96 25.08 -61.60
C GLN A 447 -25.98 24.11 -62.19
N GLY A 448 -26.91 23.65 -61.36
CA GLY A 448 -28.17 23.03 -61.77
C GLY A 448 -29.25 23.49 -60.81
N GLU A 449 -30.03 24.46 -61.24
CA GLU A 449 -31.25 24.92 -60.59
C GLU A 449 -32.24 23.78 -60.38
N HIS A 450 -32.84 23.70 -59.18
CA HIS A 450 -34.28 23.91 -59.02
C HIS A 450 -34.64 23.86 -57.52
N ASN A 451 -35.11 24.99 -57.01
CA ASN A 451 -36.34 24.93 -56.22
C ASN A 451 -37.42 24.61 -57.26
N MET A 452 -38.25 23.59 -57.04
CA MET A 452 -39.56 23.68 -57.65
C MET A 452 -40.43 24.39 -56.62
N PRO A 453 -41.09 25.47 -57.01
CA PRO A 453 -40.59 26.82 -57.31
C PRO A 453 -40.09 27.61 -56.09
#